data_AF-A0A850KAT3-F1
#
_entry.id   AF-A0A850KAT3-F1
#
_cell.length_a   1.000
_cell.length_b   1.000
_cell.length_c   1.000
_cell.angle_alpha   90.00
_cell.angle_beta   90.00
_cell.angle_gamma   90.00
#
_symmetry.space_group_name_H-M   'P 1'
#
loop_
_entity.id
_entity.type
_entity.pdbx_description
1 polymer ?
#
loop_
_entity_poly.entity_id
_entity_poly.type
_entity_poly.pdbx_seq_one_letter_code
_entity_poly.pdbx_strand_id
1 'polypeptide(L)'
;RAAAASSGDINKREGDGFSLNIKQSKADDDSVYVIIQSDLSEKIPTLLYIIEEANTHRLVLDDFFDSETQILLSKKADAPLLKALHNPGSEVILR
;
A
#
# COMPACT_ATOMS: atom_id res chain seq x y z
N ARG A 1 -8.44 -26.62 10.68
CA ARG A 1 -8.48 -25.17 10.34
C ARG A 1 -7.50 -24.99 9.20
N ALA A 2 -8.00 -24.69 7.99
CA ALA A 2 -7.16 -24.59 6.81
C ALA A 2 -6.34 -23.30 6.88
N ALA A 3 -5.03 -23.42 7.03
CA ALA A 3 -4.10 -22.34 6.74
C ALA A 3 -4.00 -22.24 5.23
N ALA A 4 -4.57 -21.19 4.64
CA ALA A 4 -4.31 -20.87 3.25
C ALA A 4 -2.83 -20.50 3.15
N ALA A 5 -2.05 -21.37 2.52
CA ALA A 5 -0.76 -21.01 1.96
C ALA A 5 -1.03 -19.94 0.89
N SER A 6 -0.88 -18.68 1.25
CA SER A 6 -0.86 -17.61 0.26
C SER A 6 0.45 -17.74 -0.50
N SER A 7 0.38 -17.75 -1.82
CA SER A 7 1.50 -17.50 -2.72
C SER A 7 2.34 -16.33 -2.18
N GLY A 8 3.65 -16.36 -2.43
CA GLY A 8 4.67 -15.47 -1.87
C GLY A 8 4.56 -13.97 -2.22
N ASP A 9 3.35 -13.46 -2.45
CA ASP A 9 3.04 -12.06 -2.63
C ASP A 9 2.88 -11.39 -1.27
N ILE A 10 3.67 -10.33 -1.05
CA ILE A 10 3.64 -9.55 0.19
C ILE A 10 2.39 -8.68 0.17
N ASN A 11 1.37 -9.08 0.92
CA ASN A 11 0.11 -8.33 1.03
C ASN A 11 0.09 -7.33 2.19
N LYS A 12 1.15 -7.27 3.00
CA LYS A 12 1.28 -6.35 4.13
C LYS A 12 2.65 -5.70 4.16
N ARG A 13 2.71 -4.39 4.36
CA ARG A 13 3.94 -3.61 4.59
C ARG A 13 3.81 -2.86 5.91
N GLU A 14 4.93 -2.64 6.57
CA GLU A 14 5.02 -1.88 7.81
C GLU A 14 6.20 -0.92 7.69
N GLY A 15 6.05 0.25 8.29
CA GLY A 15 7.10 1.26 8.42
C GLY A 15 6.94 2.00 9.73
N ASP A 16 7.75 3.04 9.92
CA ASP A 16 7.73 3.80 11.17
C ASP A 16 6.40 4.57 11.31
N GLY A 17 5.57 4.15 12.27
CA GLY A 17 4.28 4.76 12.56
C GLY A 17 3.15 4.49 11.55
N PHE A 18 3.27 3.44 10.73
CA PHE A 18 2.18 3.04 9.84
C PHE A 18 2.25 1.58 9.39
N SER A 19 1.11 1.08 8.91
CA SER A 19 1.01 -0.18 8.20
C SER A 19 0.18 -0.03 6.93
N LEU A 20 0.43 -0.91 5.97
CA LEU A 20 -0.23 -0.94 4.68
C LEU A 20 -0.69 -2.37 4.38
N ASN A 21 -1.92 -2.52 3.90
CA ASN A 21 -2.52 -3.78 3.51
C ASN A 21 -3.04 -3.71 2.07
N ILE A 22 -2.62 -4.66 1.25
CA ILE A 22 -2.96 -4.75 -0.17
C ILE A 22 -4.02 -5.83 -0.33
N LYS A 23 -5.19 -5.45 -0.83
CA LYS A 23 -6.34 -6.35 -0.99
C LYS A 23 -6.93 -6.24 -2.39
N GLN A 24 -7.10 -7.37 -3.07
CA GLN A 24 -7.89 -7.39 -4.28
C GLN A 24 -9.34 -6.97 -4.00
N SER A 25 -9.90 -6.11 -4.86
CA SER A 25 -11.31 -5.75 -4.80
C SER A 25 -12.18 -6.96 -5.12
N LYS A 26 -13.27 -7.13 -4.37
CA LYS A 26 -14.27 -8.19 -4.64
C LYS A 26 -15.33 -7.75 -5.64
N ALA A 27 -15.43 -6.45 -5.90
CA ALA A 27 -16.43 -5.88 -6.80
C ALA A 27 -15.88 -5.71 -8.23
N ASP A 28 -14.56 -5.57 -8.37
CA ASP A 28 -13.88 -5.41 -9.65
C ASP A 28 -12.51 -6.10 -9.61
N ASP A 29 -12.33 -7.10 -10.48
CA ASP A 29 -11.11 -7.90 -10.53
C ASP A 29 -9.89 -7.14 -11.07
N ASP A 30 -10.08 -6.01 -11.75
CA ASP A 30 -8.97 -5.15 -12.18
C ASP A 30 -8.54 -4.17 -11.08
N SER A 31 -9.21 -4.15 -9.94
CA SER A 31 -8.98 -3.19 -8.87
C SER A 31 -8.31 -3.80 -7.64
N VAL A 32 -7.43 -3.03 -7.01
CA VAL A 32 -6.73 -3.37 -5.77
C VAL A 32 -6.84 -2.21 -4.78
N TYR A 33 -7.27 -2.52 -3.56
CA TYR A 33 -7.26 -1.60 -2.44
C TYR A 33 -5.91 -1.61 -1.75
N VAL A 34 -5.36 -0.42 -1.52
CA VAL A 34 -4.25 -0.18 -0.62
C VAL A 34 -4.80 0.56 0.58
N ILE A 35 -4.87 -0.15 1.72
CA ILE A 35 -5.39 0.39 2.98
C ILE A 35 -4.19 0.79 3.83
N ILE A 36 -4.12 2.04 4.26
CA ILE A 36 -3.00 2.59 5.01
C ILE A 36 -3.53 3.02 6.38
N GLN A 37 -2.93 2.51 7.43
CA GLN A 37 -3.22 2.89 8.80
C GLN A 37 -2.02 3.60 9.39
N SER A 38 -2.21 4.77 10.00
CA SER A 38 -1.13 5.55 10.59
C SER A 38 -1.44 5.95 12.03
N ASP A 39 -0.43 5.83 12.89
CA ASP A 39 -0.48 6.31 14.27
C ASP A 39 0.13 7.72 14.43
N LEU A 40 0.50 8.37 13.30
CA LEU A 40 1.10 9.69 13.27
C LEU A 40 0.08 10.76 13.70
N SER A 41 0.03 11.00 15.01
CA SER A 41 -0.93 11.92 15.63
C SER A 41 -0.63 13.40 15.40
N GLU A 42 0.60 13.74 14.99
CA GLU A 42 1.06 15.14 14.92
C GLU A 42 0.94 15.77 13.52
N LYS A 43 0.98 14.96 12.45
CA LYS A 43 0.86 15.42 11.06
C LYS A 43 0.16 14.35 10.23
N ILE A 44 -0.94 14.73 9.58
CA ILE A 44 -1.64 13.86 8.64
C ILE A 44 -0.76 13.73 7.39
N PRO A 45 -0.28 12.51 7.09
CA PRO A 45 0.54 12.31 5.91
C PRO A 45 -0.32 12.45 4.66
N THR A 46 0.27 13.01 3.62
CA THR A 46 -0.39 13.29 2.33
C THR A 46 0.27 12.55 1.18
N LEU A 47 1.41 11.91 1.44
CA LEU A 47 2.17 11.21 0.42
C LEU A 47 2.66 9.86 0.94
N LEU A 48 2.53 8.85 0.08
CA LEU A 48 3.19 7.57 0.24
C LEU A 48 4.25 7.42 -0.86
N TYR A 49 5.48 7.13 -0.45
CA TYR A 49 6.59 6.84 -1.35
C TYR A 49 6.90 5.35 -1.33
N ILE A 50 7.12 4.77 -2.52
CA ILE A 50 7.68 3.43 -2.69
C ILE A 50 8.97 3.56 -3.48
N ILE A 51 10.09 3.25 -2.84
CA ILE A 51 11.44 3.40 -3.40
C ILE A 51 11.96 2.01 -3.72
N GLU A 52 12.33 1.77 -4.99
CA GLU A 52 12.89 0.50 -5.46
C GLU A 52 14.13 0.79 -6.30
N GLU A 53 15.31 0.45 -5.81
CA GLU A 53 16.60 0.66 -6.49
C GLU A 53 16.74 2.10 -7.05
N ALA A 54 16.54 2.28 -8.35
CA ALA A 54 16.63 3.56 -9.06
C ALA A 54 15.27 4.25 -9.31
N ASN A 55 14.16 3.62 -8.93
CA ASN A 55 12.79 4.08 -9.14
C ASN A 55 12.18 4.60 -7.84
N THR A 56 11.39 5.67 -7.95
CA THR A 56 10.56 6.16 -6.85
C THR A 56 9.15 6.37 -7.37
N HIS A 57 8.22 5.63 -6.80
CA HIS A 57 6.79 5.83 -7.01
C HIS A 57 6.24 6.69 -5.89
N ARG A 58 5.26 7.54 -6.21
CA ARG A 58 4.55 8.35 -5.24
C ARG A 58 3.05 8.19 -5.42
N LEU A 59 2.34 8.13 -4.31
CA LEU A 59 0.88 8.20 -4.25
C LEU A 59 0.50 9.42 -3.43
N VAL A 60 -0.46 10.18 -3.95
CA VAL A 60 -1.13 11.22 -3.17
C VAL A 60 -2.20 10.55 -2.34
N LEU A 61 -2.21 10.85 -1.06
CA LEU A 61 -3.17 10.34 -0.10
C LEU A 61 -4.26 11.37 0.09
N ASP A 62 -5.49 10.89 0.08
CA ASP A 62 -6.61 11.66 0.58
C ASP A 62 -6.57 11.71 2.12
N ASP A 63 -7.43 12.55 2.70
CA ASP A 63 -7.52 12.73 4.14
C ASP A 63 -7.68 11.39 4.87
N PHE A 64 -7.00 11.27 6.00
CA PHE A 64 -7.18 10.14 6.90
C PHE A 64 -8.47 10.33 7.71
N PHE A 65 -9.29 9.29 7.74
CA PHE A 65 -10.44 9.20 8.63
C PHE A 65 -10.18 8.11 9.66
N ASP A 66 -10.21 8.46 10.94
CA ASP A 66 -9.93 7.53 12.05
C ASP A 66 -8.59 6.78 11.87
N SER A 67 -7.52 7.54 11.57
CA SER A 67 -6.18 7.00 11.34
C SER A 67 -6.05 6.04 10.14
N GLU A 68 -7.05 5.98 9.25
CA GLU A 68 -7.03 5.15 8.06
C GLU A 68 -7.30 5.96 6.78
N THR A 69 -6.62 5.62 5.70
CA THR A 69 -6.97 6.06 4.33
C THR A 69 -6.91 4.86 3.39
N GLN A 70 -7.66 4.94 2.28
CA GLN A 70 -7.75 3.84 1.31
C GLN A 70 -7.61 4.39 -0.10
N ILE A 71 -6.79 3.71 -0.90
CA ILE A 71 -6.57 4.06 -2.30
C ILE A 71 -7.00 2.87 -3.15
N LEU A 72 -7.70 3.17 -4.24
CA LEU A 72 -8.03 2.19 -5.27
C LEU A 72 -7.04 2.32 -6.43
N LEU A 73 -6.36 1.23 -6.76
CA LEU A 73 -5.41 1.14 -7.87
C LEU A 73 -5.91 0.15 -8.92
N SER A 74 -5.66 0.43 -10.19
CA SER A 74 -5.90 -0.52 -11.28
C SER A 74 -4.68 -1.42 -11.45
N LYS A 75 -4.91 -2.74 -11.56
CA LYS A 75 -3.87 -3.73 -11.84
C LYS A 75 -3.11 -3.45 -13.13
N LYS A 76 -3.78 -2.86 -14.13
CA LYS A 76 -3.17 -2.54 -15.42
C LYS A 76 -2.48 -1.19 -15.43
N ALA A 77 -3.16 -0.14 -14.96
CA ALA A 77 -2.59 1.21 -15.00
C ALA A 77 -1.46 1.38 -13.99
N ASP A 78 -1.58 0.77 -12.81
CA ASP A 78 -0.66 0.90 -11.69
C ASP A 78 0.27 -0.31 -11.52
N ALA A 79 0.41 -1.15 -12.56
CA ALA A 79 1.19 -2.37 -12.50
C ALA A 79 2.63 -2.17 -11.97
N PRO A 80 3.38 -1.12 -12.36
CA PRO A 80 4.73 -0.88 -11.82
C PRO A 80 4.72 -0.60 -10.32
N LEU A 81 3.75 0.20 -9.85
CA LEU A 81 3.59 0.56 -8.45
C LEU A 81 3.18 -0.66 -7.61
N LEU A 82 2.21 -1.44 -8.08
CA LEU A 82 1.78 -2.67 -7.41
C LEU A 82 2.92 -3.69 -7.32
N LYS A 83 3.72 -3.82 -8.38
CA LYS A 83 4.93 -4.65 -8.37
C LYS A 83 5.91 -4.17 -7.30
N ALA A 84 6.17 -2.86 -7.21
CA ALA A 84 7.07 -2.30 -6.22
C ALA A 84 6.55 -2.51 -4.78
N LEU A 85 5.23 -2.37 -4.56
CA LEU A 85 4.59 -2.63 -3.26
C LEU A 85 4.74 -4.10 -2.83
N HIS A 86 4.65 -5.04 -3.76
CA HIS A 86 4.85 -6.47 -3.51
C HIS A 86 6.33 -6.89 -3.40
N ASN A 87 7.28 -6.03 -3.79
CA ASN A 87 8.72 -6.34 -3.70
C ASN A 87 9.26 -6.14 -2.27
N PRO A 88 9.75 -7.17 -1.56
CA PRO A 88 10.35 -6.99 -0.23
C PRO A 88 11.57 -6.07 -0.20
N GLY A 89 12.27 -5.91 -1.33
CA GLY A 89 13.45 -5.05 -1.44
C GLY A 89 13.12 -3.57 -1.61
N SER A 90 11.85 -3.21 -1.81
CA SER A 90 11.44 -1.80 -1.85
C SER A 90 11.34 -1.22 -0.44
N GLU A 91 11.52 0.08 -0.30
CA GLU A 91 11.23 0.81 0.93
C GLU A 91 9.92 1.57 0.78
N VAL A 92 9.11 1.61 1.84
CA VAL A 92 7.83 2.34 1.87
C VAL A 92 7.92 3.42 2.94
N ILE A 93 7.64 4.67 2.57
CA ILE A 93 7.76 5.82 3.46
C ILE A 93 6.48 6.64 3.41
N LEU A 94 5.89 6.90 4.57
CA LEU A 94 4.71 7.75 4.74
C LEU A 94 5.14 9.16 5.18
N ARG A 95 4.63 10.20 4.52
CA ARG A 95 5.03 11.61 4.75
C ARG A 95 3.86 12.58 4.71
#